data_AF-A0A4Q3RSA7-F1
#
_entry.id   AF-A0A4Q3RSA7-F1
#
_cell.length_a   1.000
_cell.length_b   1.000
_cell.length_c   1.000
_cell.angle_alpha   90.00
_cell.angle_beta   90.00
_cell.angle_gamma   90.00
#
_symmetry.space_group_name_H-M   'P 1'
#
loop_
_entity.id
_entity.type
_entity.pdbx_description
1 polymer ?
#
loop_
_entity_poly.entity_id
_entity_poly.type
_entity_poly.pdbx_seq_one_letter_code
_entity_poly.pdbx_strand_id
1 'polypeptide(L)'
;ALGVGLLQCLSMIPGVSRSGATIVGGVLMGMERRAAAEFSFFLAIPTMIGAFSLDFLEGRDAIFARPDGLMLIAIGFVVSFLSGLVVIKWMLGFIDKHGLSPFGWWRIAAGIVGLGLLCFS
;
A
#
# COMPACT_ATOMS: atom_id res chain seq x y z
N ALA A 1 17.37 -5.83 5.25
CA ALA A 1 16.11 -6.58 5.45
C ALA A 1 15.49 -6.31 6.83
N LEU A 2 16.13 -6.67 7.95
CA LEU A 2 15.56 -6.49 9.30
C LEU A 2 15.18 -5.04 9.64
N GLY A 3 16.04 -4.07 9.35
CA GLY A 3 15.73 -2.64 9.58
C GLY A 3 14.52 -2.14 8.77
N VAL A 4 14.31 -2.68 7.56
CA VAL A 4 13.13 -2.36 6.75
C VAL A 4 11.87 -2.98 7.34
N GLY A 5 11.96 -4.20 7.87
CA GLY A 5 10.85 -4.86 8.58
C GLY A 5 10.45 -4.13 9.85
N LEU A 6 11.42 -3.62 10.62
CA LEU A 6 11.14 -2.78 11.80
C LEU A 6 10.38 -1.49 11.42
N LEU A 7 10.79 -0.84 10.33
CA LEU A 7 10.08 0.34 9.84
C LEU A 7 8.72 0.00 9.21
N GLN A 8 8.55 -1.21 8.68
CA GLN A 8 7.24 -1.69 8.24
C GLN A 8 6.24 -1.76 9.39
N CYS A 9 6.65 -2.01 10.63
CA CYS A 9 5.73 -1.99 11.77
C CYS A 9 5.02 -0.62 11.93
N LEU A 10 5.64 0.48 11.48
CA LEU A 10 4.98 1.81 11.46
C LEU A 10 3.75 1.85 10.55
N SER A 11 3.67 0.96 9.56
CA SER A 11 2.50 0.86 8.68
C SER A 11 1.28 0.22 9.34
N MET A 12 1.40 -0.28 10.57
CA MET A 12 0.24 -0.73 11.35
C MET A 12 -0.60 0.45 11.85
N ILE A 13 -0.03 1.66 11.90
CA ILE A 13 -0.79 2.87 12.22
C ILE A 13 -1.68 3.20 11.00
N PRO A 14 -3.02 3.24 11.15
CA PRO A 14 -3.92 3.53 10.04
C PRO A 14 -3.56 4.85 9.36
N GLY A 15 -3.59 4.84 8.03
CA GLY A 15 -3.19 5.99 7.21
C GLY A 15 -1.70 6.04 6.89
N VAL A 16 -0.81 5.37 7.62
CA VAL A 16 0.61 5.24 7.24
C VAL A 16 0.73 4.34 6.01
N SER A 17 1.42 4.83 4.98
CA SER A 17 1.65 4.03 3.77
C SER A 17 2.67 2.93 4.03
N ARG A 18 2.29 1.67 3.83
CA ARG A 18 3.18 0.52 3.94
C ARG A 18 4.33 0.56 2.94
N SER A 19 4.06 0.91 1.69
CA SER A 19 5.11 1.10 0.69
C SER A 19 6.01 2.29 1.05
N GLY A 20 5.45 3.41 1.50
CA GLY A 20 6.24 4.56 1.98
C GLY A 20 7.20 4.20 3.13
N ALA A 21 6.69 3.53 4.18
CA ALA A 21 7.49 3.13 5.34
C ALA A 21 8.64 2.19 4.97
N THR A 22 8.39 1.23 4.07
CA THR A 22 9.40 0.25 3.65
C THR A 22 10.38 0.80 2.61
N ILE A 23 9.96 1.70 1.71
CA ILE A 23 10.87 2.33 0.73
C ILE A 23 11.77 3.34 1.44
N VAL A 24 11.20 4.24 2.24
CA VAL A 24 11.98 5.18 3.05
C VAL A 24 12.91 4.40 3.98
N GLY A 25 12.40 3.34 4.61
CA GLY A 25 13.22 2.47 5.43
C GLY A 25 14.36 1.79 4.67
N GLY A 26 14.13 1.32 3.45
CA GLY A 26 15.19 0.78 2.58
C GLY A 26 16.26 1.82 2.26
N VAL A 27 15.85 3.03 1.89
CA VAL A 27 16.78 4.14 1.60
C VAL A 27 17.58 4.54 2.83
N LEU A 28 16.95 4.61 4.02
CA LEU A 28 17.65 4.87 5.28
C LEU A 28 18.67 3.78 5.65
N MET A 29 18.45 2.55 5.17
CA MET A 29 19.37 1.42 5.31
C MET A 29 20.43 1.37 4.19
N GLY A 30 20.54 2.43 3.38
CA GLY A 30 21.55 2.57 2.33
C GLY A 30 21.18 1.96 0.97
N MET A 31 19.93 1.54 0.77
CA MET A 31 19.49 1.04 -0.54
C MET A 31 19.30 2.18 -1.54
N GLU A 32 19.60 1.92 -2.81
CA GLU A 32 19.22 2.79 -3.90
C GLU A 32 17.68 2.87 -4.01
N ARG A 33 17.14 4.03 -4.40
CA ARG A 33 15.68 4.30 -4.37
C ARG A 33 14.88 3.28 -5.17
N ARG A 34 15.36 2.89 -6.34
CA ARG A 34 14.70 1.89 -7.17
C ARG A 34 14.74 0.50 -6.53
N ALA A 35 15.91 0.09 -6.05
CA ALA A 35 16.07 -1.18 -5.34
C ALA A 35 15.20 -1.26 -4.07
N ALA A 36 15.07 -0.16 -3.32
CA ALA A 36 14.20 -0.07 -2.16
C ALA A 36 12.71 -0.20 -2.54
N ALA A 37 12.30 0.38 -3.67
CA ALA A 37 10.95 0.24 -4.21
C ALA A 37 10.65 -1.20 -4.66
N GLU A 38 11.54 -1.82 -5.43
CA GLU A 38 11.40 -3.21 -5.85
C GLU A 38 11.33 -4.16 -4.62
N PHE A 39 12.22 -3.96 -3.64
CA PHE A 39 12.17 -4.71 -2.38
C PHE A 39 10.86 -4.52 -1.62
N SER A 40 10.35 -3.30 -1.53
CA SER A 40 9.05 -2.99 -0.90
C SER A 40 7.89 -3.71 -1.59
N PHE A 41 7.91 -3.80 -2.93
CA PHE A 41 6.91 -4.53 -3.71
C PHE A 41 7.01 -6.04 -3.52
N PHE A 42 8.22 -6.61 -3.45
CA PHE A 42 8.35 -8.04 -3.14
C PHE A 42 7.91 -8.38 -1.71
N LEU A 43 8.27 -7.53 -0.74
CA LEU A 43 7.84 -7.63 0.65
C LEU A 43 6.31 -7.49 0.81
N ALA A 44 5.66 -6.79 -0.14
CA ALA A 44 4.20 -6.66 -0.22
C ALA A 44 3.49 -7.99 -0.35
N ILE A 45 4.03 -8.90 -1.17
CA ILE A 45 3.32 -10.09 -1.62
C ILE A 45 2.95 -10.97 -0.42
N PRO A 46 3.91 -11.45 0.41
CA PRO A 46 3.55 -12.29 1.55
C PRO A 46 2.73 -11.54 2.61
N THR A 47 3.04 -10.25 2.84
CA THR A 47 2.39 -9.47 3.90
C THR A 47 0.93 -9.16 3.60
N MET A 48 0.63 -8.78 2.35
CA MET A 48 -0.74 -8.50 1.92
C MET A 48 -1.56 -9.76 1.72
N ILE A 49 -0.98 -10.86 1.23
CA ILE A 49 -1.68 -12.15 1.14
C ILE A 49 -2.10 -12.61 2.54
N GLY A 50 -1.19 -12.49 3.53
CA GLY A 50 -1.50 -12.80 4.92
C GLY A 50 -2.63 -11.94 5.48
N ALA A 51 -2.54 -10.61 5.34
CA ALA A 51 -3.58 -9.69 5.80
C ALA A 51 -4.93 -9.95 5.11
N PHE A 52 -4.95 -10.06 3.78
CA PHE A 52 -6.16 -10.37 3.02
C PHE A 52 -6.80 -11.68 3.44
N SER A 53 -6.00 -12.73 3.70
CA SER A 53 -6.53 -14.04 4.10
C SER A 53 -7.24 -13.95 5.45
N LEU A 54 -6.67 -13.21 6.40
CA LEU A 54 -7.29 -12.97 7.70
C LEU A 54 -8.58 -12.14 7.56
N ASP A 55 -8.51 -11.01 6.86
CA ASP A 55 -9.66 -10.14 6.62
C ASP A 55 -10.81 -10.89 5.90
N PHE A 56 -10.48 -11.74 4.94
CA PHE A 56 -11.45 -12.56 4.22
C PHE A 56 -12.11 -13.58 5.15
N LEU A 57 -11.33 -14.26 5.99
CA LEU A 57 -11.86 -15.24 6.94
C LEU A 57 -12.79 -14.58 7.97
N GLU A 58 -12.43 -13.40 8.47
CA GLU A 58 -13.24 -12.65 9.43
C GLU A 58 -14.52 -12.08 8.79
N GLY A 59 -14.42 -11.58 7.55
CA GLY A 59 -15.54 -10.98 6.81
C GLY A 59 -16.41 -11.96 6.02
N ARG A 60 -16.07 -13.25 5.98
CA ARG A 60 -16.70 -14.24 5.09
C ARG A 60 -18.22 -14.30 5.21
N ASP A 61 -18.76 -14.24 6.43
CA ASP A 61 -20.20 -14.42 6.66
C ASP A 61 -21.00 -13.26 6.03
N ALA A 62 -20.47 -12.04 6.10
CA ALA A 62 -21.07 -10.86 5.45
C ALA A 62 -20.96 -10.90 3.92
N ILE A 63 -19.89 -11.50 3.39
CA ILE A 63 -19.69 -11.69 1.95
C ILE A 63 -20.70 -12.71 1.41
N PHE A 64 -20.84 -13.86 2.07
CA PHE A 64 -21.75 -14.93 1.65
C PHE A 64 -23.23 -14.58 1.88
N ALA A 65 -23.54 -13.67 2.81
CA ALA A 65 -24.89 -13.14 2.98
C ALA A 65 -25.39 -12.35 1.75
N ARG A 66 -24.48 -11.87 0.90
CA ARG A 66 -24.81 -11.17 -0.34
C ARG A 66 -24.75 -12.13 -1.54
N PRO A 67 -25.82 -12.21 -2.36
CA PRO A 67 -25.84 -13.09 -3.55
C PRO A 67 -24.72 -12.79 -4.55
N ASP A 68 -24.27 -11.53 -4.63
CA ASP A 68 -23.25 -11.02 -5.54
C ASP A 68 -21.89 -10.80 -4.88
N GLY A 69 -21.73 -11.10 -3.58
CA GLY A 69 -20.54 -10.78 -2.80
C GLY A 69 -19.24 -11.34 -3.38
N LEU A 70 -19.25 -12.62 -3.80
CA LEU A 70 -18.09 -13.24 -4.44
C LEU A 70 -17.78 -12.66 -5.81
N MET A 71 -18.81 -12.31 -6.58
CA MET A 71 -18.64 -11.72 -7.92
C MET A 71 -18.00 -10.33 -7.81
N LEU A 72 -18.42 -9.51 -6.84
CA LEU A 72 -17.80 -8.21 -6.58
C LEU A 72 -16.33 -8.32 -6.18
N ILE A 73 -15.99 -9.29 -5.32
CA ILE A 73 -14.59 -9.55 -4.94
C ILE A 73 -13.77 -9.97 -6.17
N ALA A 74 -14.31 -10.86 -7.02
CA ALA A 74 -13.60 -11.32 -8.22
C ALA A 74 -13.34 -10.16 -9.20
N ILE A 75 -14.33 -9.30 -9.45
CA ILE A 75 -14.17 -8.13 -10.31
C ILE A 75 -13.14 -7.16 -9.71
N GLY A 76 -13.28 -6.86 -8.41
CA GLY A 76 -12.35 -5.99 -7.70
C GLY A 76 -10.91 -6.52 -7.75
N PHE A 77 -10.73 -7.83 -7.58
CA PHE A 77 -9.44 -8.49 -7.71
C PHE A 77 -8.84 -8.32 -9.11
N VAL A 78 -9.60 -8.64 -10.17
CA VAL A 78 -9.10 -8.55 -11.56
C VAL A 78 -8.73 -7.11 -11.92
N VAL A 79 -9.61 -6.15 -11.62
CA VAL A 79 -9.36 -4.73 -11.91
C VAL A 79 -8.15 -4.22 -11.13
N SER A 80 -8.04 -4.54 -9.85
CA SER A 80 -6.91 -4.12 -9.01
C SER A 80 -5.60 -4.78 -9.43
N PHE A 81 -5.63 -6.05 -9.84
CA PHE A 81 -4.46 -6.77 -10.34
C PHE A 81 -3.92 -6.14 -11.62
N LEU A 82 -4.78 -5.92 -12.62
CA LEU A 82 -4.38 -5.30 -13.88
C LEU A 82 -3.87 -3.87 -13.67
N SER A 83 -4.57 -3.08 -12.85
CA SER A 83 -4.14 -1.73 -12.47
C SER A 83 -2.77 -1.75 -11.78
N GLY A 84 -2.59 -2.67 -10.82
CA GLY A 84 -1.34 -2.86 -10.08
C GLY A 84 -0.15 -3.14 -10.98
N LEU A 85 -0.29 -4.00 -11.99
CA LEU A 85 0.78 -4.30 -12.95
C LEU A 85 1.24 -3.04 -13.71
N VAL A 86 0.29 -2.23 -14.16
CA VAL A 86 0.58 -0.97 -14.87
C VAL A 86 1.25 0.03 -13.93
N VAL A 87 0.70 0.20 -12.73
CA VAL A 87 1.15 1.18 -11.75
C VAL A 87 2.55 0.84 -11.23
N ILE A 88 2.89 -0.43 -10.96
CA ILE A 88 4.22 -0.80 -10.46
C ILE A 88 5.31 -0.38 -11.45
N LYS A 89 5.14 -0.71 -12.74
CA LYS A 89 6.12 -0.36 -13.78
C LYS A 89 6.30 1.16 -13.91
N TRP A 90 5.19 1.91 -13.91
CA TRP A 90 5.22 3.35 -13.99
C TRP A 90 5.86 3.98 -12.74
N MET A 91 5.49 3.50 -11.55
CA MET A 91 5.95 4.01 -10.26
C MET A 91 7.45 3.82 -10.07
N LEU A 92 8.02 2.68 -10.49
CA LEU A 92 9.47 2.48 -10.45
C LEU A 92 10.20 3.55 -11.28
N GLY A 93 9.73 3.84 -12.49
CA GLY A 93 10.30 4.90 -13.33
C GLY A 93 10.08 6.31 -12.78
N PHE A 94 8.95 6.54 -12.09
CA PHE A 94 8.66 7.82 -11.46
C PHE A 94 9.59 8.10 -10.27
N ILE A 95 9.76 7.13 -9.38
CA ILE A 95 10.60 7.25 -8.17
C ILE A 95 12.07 7.45 -8.55
N ASP A 96 12.53 6.77 -9.59
CA ASP A 96 13.90 6.93 -10.09
C ASP A 96 14.18 8.38 -10.54
N LYS A 97 13.21 9.01 -11.23
CA LYS A 97 13.35 10.38 -11.77
C LYS A 97 13.05 11.50 -10.78
N HIS A 98 11.98 11.36 -9.98
CA HIS A 98 11.45 12.45 -9.15
C HIS A 98 11.61 12.19 -7.63
N GLY A 99 12.04 10.98 -7.25
CA GLY A 99 12.07 10.56 -5.86
C GLY A 99 10.68 10.46 -5.22
N LEU A 100 10.64 10.48 -3.89
CA LEU A 100 9.41 10.37 -3.09
C LEU A 100 8.83 11.72 -2.67
N SER A 101 9.55 12.84 -2.89
CA SER A 101 9.12 14.16 -2.43
C SER A 101 7.73 14.58 -2.95
N PRO A 102 7.37 14.38 -4.24
CA PRO A 102 6.02 14.71 -4.72
C PRO A 102 4.92 13.92 -3.99
N PHE A 103 5.21 12.65 -3.68
CA PHE A 103 4.28 11.80 -2.93
C PHE A 103 4.11 12.28 -1.48
N GLY A 104 5.20 12.77 -0.85
CA GLY A 104 5.15 13.38 0.47
C GLY A 104 4.22 14.60 0.51
N TRP A 105 4.36 15.53 -0.43
CA TRP A 105 3.49 16.71 -0.53
C TRP A 105 2.03 16.33 -0.77
N TRP A 106 1.78 15.37 -1.67
CA TRP A 106 0.42 14.87 -1.90
C TRP A 106 -0.21 14.31 -0.62
N ARG A 107 0.55 13.56 0.20
CA ARG A 107 0.05 13.01 1.47
C ARG A 107 -0.25 14.10 2.51
N ILE A 108 0.55 15.17 2.58
CA ILE A 108 0.28 16.31 3.45
C ILE A 108 -1.03 16.98 3.04
N ALA A 109 -1.21 17.25 1.75
CA ALA A 109 -2.44 17.84 1.23
C ALA A 109 -3.67 16.95 1.51
N ALA A 110 -3.57 15.64 1.23
CA ALA A 110 -4.64 14.68 1.52
C ALA A 110 -4.97 14.62 3.02
N GLY A 111 -3.96 14.69 3.90
CA GLY A 111 -4.14 14.74 5.34
C GLY A 111 -4.86 16.00 5.81
N ILE A 112 -4.51 17.17 5.25
CA ILE A 112 -5.20 18.44 5.55
C ILE A 112 -6.66 18.38 5.12
N VAL A 113 -6.93 17.85 3.91
CA VAL A 113 -8.31 17.69 3.41
C VAL A 113 -9.10 16.73 4.30
N GLY A 114 -8.51 15.59 4.68
CA GLY A 114 -9.14 14.62 5.59
C GLY A 114 -9.46 15.23 6.95
N LEU A 115 -8.53 16.00 7.53
CA LEU A 115 -8.75 16.72 8.78
C LEU A 115 -9.89 17.73 8.65
N GLY A 116 -9.91 18.50 7.54
CA GLY A 116 -10.99 19.44 7.25
C GLY A 116 -12.34 18.74 7.21
N LEU A 117 -12.48 17.66 6.43
CA LEU A 117 -13.73 16.91 6.33
C LEU A 117 -14.20 16.37 7.69
N LEU A 118 -13.29 15.87 8.53
CA LEU A 118 -13.62 15.41 9.88
C LEU A 118 -14.08 16.54 10.80
N CYS A 119 -13.51 17.74 10.68
CA CYS A 119 -13.97 18.90 11.45
C CYS A 119 -15.37 19.39 11.04
N PHE A 120 -15.87 19.01 9.87
CA PHE A 120 -17.19 19.39 9.35
C PHE A 120 -18.22 18.23 9.33
N SER A 121 -17.85 17.04 9.83
CA SER A 121 -18.73 15.87 9.96
C SER A 121 -19.20 15.68 11.40
#